data_AF-A0A662Y6C9-F1
#
_entry.id   AF-A0A662Y6C9-F1
#
_cell.length_a   1.000
_cell.length_b   1.000
_cell.length_c   1.000
_cell.angle_alpha   90.00
_cell.angle_beta   90.00
_cell.angle_gamma   90.00
#
_symmetry.space_group_name_H-M   'P 1'
#
loop_
_entity.id
_entity.type
_entity.pdbx_description
1 polymer ?
#
loop_
_entity_poly.entity_id
_entity_poly.type
_entity_poly.pdbx_seq_one_letter_code
_entity_poly.pdbx_strand_id
1 'polypeptide(L)'
;MILWGLAGMFVMAVLMTVAFLVNVPALSIVFTALYVIVFGVTLGPLVWVITADLFPDSVRATATSIGIGANWLCNLIVGVAYPYIADAIDDYSYLPFVVLLAIFFLLSLKLVPETSGKTAEEVQREYEERRRR
;
A
#
# COMPACT_ATOMS: atom_id res chain seq x y z
N MET A 1 5.65 -10.27 2.81
CA MET A 1 4.23 -9.90 2.75
C MET A 1 4.00 -8.52 2.17
N ILE A 2 4.82 -7.49 2.47
CA ILE A 2 4.59 -6.12 1.94
C ILE A 2 4.66 -6.11 0.40
N LEU A 3 5.72 -6.69 -0.16
CA LEU A 3 5.92 -6.71 -1.62
C LEU A 3 4.84 -7.51 -2.35
N TRP A 4 4.44 -8.66 -1.78
CA TRP A 4 3.36 -9.48 -2.33
C TRP A 4 2.01 -8.75 -2.30
N GLY A 5 1.72 -8.03 -1.22
CA GLY A 5 0.53 -7.20 -1.10
C GLY A 5 0.49 -6.10 -2.16
N LEU A 6 1.58 -5.33 -2.27
CA LEU A 6 1.71 -4.26 -3.26
C LEU A 6 1.61 -4.80 -4.71
N ALA A 7 2.28 -5.90 -5.02
CA ALA A 7 2.21 -6.53 -6.35
C ALA A 7 0.81 -7.04 -6.67
N GLY A 8 0.16 -7.74 -5.72
CA GLY A 8 -1.20 -8.24 -5.90
C GLY A 8 -2.21 -7.11 -6.10
N MET A 9 -2.13 -6.05 -5.28
CA MET A 9 -2.97 -4.87 -5.43
C MET A 9 -2.71 -4.14 -6.75
N PHE A 10 -1.44 -4.05 -7.19
CA PHE A 10 -1.08 -3.45 -8.47
C PHE A 10 -1.73 -4.20 -9.64
N VAL A 11 -1.63 -5.54 -9.66
CA VAL A 11 -2.26 -6.36 -10.70
C VAL A 11 -3.77 -6.17 -10.70
N MET A 12 -4.43 -6.21 -9.53
CA MET A 12 -5.86 -5.98 -9.45
C MET A 12 -6.26 -4.56 -9.88
N ALA A 13 -5.45 -3.55 -9.59
CA ALA A 13 -5.70 -2.18 -10.05
C ALA A 13 -5.62 -2.05 -11.58
N VAL A 14 -4.63 -2.69 -12.21
CA VAL A 14 -4.54 -2.75 -13.68
C VAL A 14 -5.75 -3.48 -14.27
N LEU A 15 -6.15 -4.62 -13.69
CA LEU A 15 -7.30 -5.38 -14.14
C LEU A 15 -8.62 -4.60 -13.98
N MET A 16 -8.75 -3.80 -12.91
CA MET A 16 -9.89 -2.88 -12.75
C MET A 16 -9.91 -1.83 -13.86
N THR A 17 -8.80 -1.16 -14.16
CA THR A 17 -8.72 -0.21 -15.29
C THR A 17 -9.10 -0.86 -16.61
N VAL A 18 -8.62 -2.08 -16.88
CA VAL A 18 -9.02 -2.83 -18.09
C VAL A 18 -10.51 -3.16 -18.08
N ALA A 19 -11.07 -3.58 -16.93
CA ALA A 19 -12.49 -3.92 -16.79
C ALA A 19 -13.42 -2.73 -17.07
N PHE A 20 -13.03 -1.52 -16.65
CA PHE A 20 -13.74 -0.29 -16.99
C PHE A 20 -13.68 -0.02 -18.51
N LEU A 21 -12.48 -0.08 -19.11
CA LEU A 21 -12.30 0.15 -20.55
C LEU A 21 -13.07 -0.82 -21.46
N VAL A 22 -13.25 -2.08 -21.03
CA VAL A 22 -14.05 -3.06 -21.78
C VAL A 22 -15.54 -3.03 -21.42
N ASN A 23 -15.93 -2.20 -20.44
CA ASN A 23 -17.28 -1.99 -19.97
C ASN A 23 -18.00 -3.32 -19.61
N VAL A 24 -17.35 -4.14 -18.79
CA VAL A 24 -17.92 -5.40 -18.26
C VAL A 24 -18.08 -5.30 -16.74
N PRO A 25 -19.26 -4.87 -16.23
CA PRO A 25 -19.47 -4.60 -14.80
C PRO A 25 -19.14 -5.76 -13.88
N ALA A 26 -19.41 -7.01 -14.31
CA ALA A 26 -19.10 -8.21 -13.53
C ALA A 26 -17.60 -8.34 -13.24
N LEU A 27 -16.73 -7.99 -14.20
CA LEU A 27 -15.28 -8.02 -14.01
C LEU A 27 -14.84 -6.94 -13.02
N SER A 28 -15.40 -5.73 -13.10
CA SER A 28 -15.09 -4.64 -12.17
C SER A 28 -15.41 -5.04 -10.73
N ILE A 29 -16.56 -5.70 -10.49
CA ILE A 29 -16.94 -6.20 -9.17
C ILE A 29 -15.94 -7.25 -8.66
N VAL A 30 -15.60 -8.23 -9.50
CA VAL A 30 -14.67 -9.31 -9.12
C VAL A 30 -13.29 -8.75 -8.78
N PHE A 31 -12.72 -7.90 -9.64
CA PHE A 31 -11.40 -7.35 -9.40
C PHE A 31 -11.36 -6.37 -8.21
N THR A 32 -12.45 -5.61 -7.98
CA THR A 32 -12.57 -4.79 -6.76
C THR A 32 -12.60 -5.65 -5.50
N ALA A 33 -13.37 -6.75 -5.50
CA ALA A 33 -13.40 -7.67 -4.36
C ALA A 33 -12.02 -8.30 -4.10
N LEU A 34 -11.33 -8.75 -5.15
CA LEU A 34 -9.98 -9.30 -5.04
C LEU A 34 -8.96 -8.27 -4.56
N TYR A 35 -9.05 -7.01 -5.02
CA TYR A 35 -8.22 -5.92 -4.53
C TYR A 35 -8.38 -5.74 -3.01
N VAL A 36 -9.63 -5.72 -2.53
CA VAL A 36 -9.95 -5.59 -1.10
C VAL A 36 -9.46 -6.81 -0.31
N ILE A 37 -9.61 -8.02 -0.84
CA ILE A 37 -9.11 -9.25 -0.21
C ILE A 37 -7.59 -9.20 -0.07
N VAL A 38 -6.86 -8.88 -1.15
CA VAL A 38 -5.40 -8.78 -1.11
C VAL A 38 -4.97 -7.72 -0.10
N PHE A 39 -5.60 -6.55 -0.10
CA PHE A 39 -5.34 -5.52 0.91
C PHE A 39 -5.59 -6.05 2.32
N GLY A 40 -6.73 -6.69 2.57
CA GLY A 40 -7.13 -7.19 3.88
C GLY A 40 -6.24 -8.30 4.44
N VAL A 41 -5.66 -9.15 3.60
CA VAL A 41 -4.74 -10.22 4.04
C VAL A 41 -3.27 -9.78 4.08
N THR A 42 -2.95 -8.63 3.48
CA THR A 42 -1.58 -8.11 3.43
C THR A 42 -1.48 -6.76 4.14
N LEU A 43 -1.50 -5.65 3.40
CA LEU A 43 -1.17 -4.32 3.91
C LEU A 43 -2.13 -3.81 4.98
N GLY A 44 -3.42 -4.16 4.90
CA GLY A 44 -4.47 -3.70 5.82
C GLY A 44 -4.10 -3.88 7.30
N PRO A 45 -3.92 -5.12 7.78
CA PRO A 45 -3.46 -5.38 9.15
C PRO A 45 -1.97 -5.08 9.32
N LEU A 46 -1.16 -5.33 8.29
CA LEU A 46 0.29 -5.30 8.41
C LEU A 46 0.81 -3.91 8.75
N VAL A 47 0.31 -2.83 8.14
CA VAL A 47 0.80 -1.46 8.40
C VAL A 47 0.68 -1.04 9.86
N TRP A 48 -0.27 -1.58 10.61
CA TRP A 48 -0.46 -1.29 12.03
C TRP A 48 0.49 -2.10 12.91
N VAL A 49 0.69 -3.37 12.57
CA VAL A 49 1.52 -4.30 13.33
C VAL A 49 3.01 -3.99 13.17
N ILE A 50 3.46 -3.68 11.95
CA ILE A 50 4.90 -3.51 11.66
C ILE A 50 5.52 -2.29 12.32
N THR A 51 4.73 -1.32 12.79
CA THR A 51 5.26 -0.14 13.49
C THR A 51 6.04 -0.51 14.76
N ALA A 52 5.68 -1.63 15.40
CA ALA A 52 6.41 -2.19 16.54
C ALA A 52 7.76 -2.83 16.14
N ASP A 53 7.90 -3.29 14.91
CA ASP A 53 9.13 -3.93 14.44
C ASP A 53 10.07 -2.93 13.74
N LEU A 54 9.50 -1.88 13.14
CA LEU A 54 10.20 -0.88 12.34
C LEU A 54 11.01 0.12 13.17
N PHE A 55 10.48 0.52 14.32
CA PHE A 55 11.07 1.60 15.11
C PHE A 55 11.71 1.09 16.41
N PRO A 56 12.85 1.65 16.85
CA PRO A 56 13.36 1.44 18.20
C PRO A 56 12.39 2.00 19.24
N ASP A 57 12.35 1.40 20.44
CA ASP A 57 11.46 1.83 21.53
C ASP A 57 11.57 3.32 21.87
N SER A 58 12.77 3.89 21.77
CA SER A 58 13.04 5.29 22.08
C SER A 58 12.30 6.30 21.21
N VAL A 59 11.94 5.93 19.98
CA VAL A 59 11.28 6.82 19.00
C VAL A 59 9.94 6.30 18.50
N ARG A 60 9.59 5.06 18.85
CA ARG A 60 8.39 4.35 18.41
C ARG A 60 7.12 5.17 18.57
N ALA A 61 6.86 5.71 19.76
CA ALA A 61 5.63 6.45 20.03
C ALA A 61 5.46 7.68 19.12
N THR A 62 6.55 8.44 18.91
CA THR A 62 6.56 9.62 18.05
C THR A 62 6.46 9.25 16.57
N ALA A 63 7.20 8.23 16.12
CA ALA A 63 7.16 7.79 14.74
C ALA A 63 5.78 7.23 14.35
N THR A 64 5.18 6.42 15.23
CA THR A 64 3.83 5.89 15.05
C THR A 64 2.80 7.01 15.01
N SER A 65 2.84 8.00 15.92
CA SER A 65 1.84 9.08 15.91
C SER A 65 1.89 9.94 14.64
N ILE A 66 3.10 10.22 14.12
CA ILE A 66 3.27 10.90 12.82
C ILE A 66 2.69 10.05 11.69
N GLY A 67 2.98 8.74 11.67
CA GLY A 67 2.45 7.83 10.66
C GLY A 67 0.92 7.76 10.66
N ILE A 68 0.30 7.75 11.85
CA ILE A 68 -1.15 7.78 12.01
C ILE A 68 -1.73 9.11 11.51
N GLY A 69 -1.12 10.23 11.89
CA GLY A 69 -1.54 11.56 11.40
C GLY A 69 -1.48 11.65 9.88
N ALA A 70 -0.39 11.18 9.28
CA ALA A 70 -0.23 11.12 7.82
C ALA A 70 -1.27 10.19 7.17
N ASN A 71 -1.57 9.04 7.78
CA ASN A 71 -2.59 8.11 7.28
C ASN A 71 -3.98 8.77 7.21
N TRP A 72 -4.41 9.43 8.27
CA TRP A 72 -5.71 10.11 8.30
C TRP A 72 -5.77 11.29 7.33
N LEU A 73 -4.66 12.04 7.19
CA LEU A 73 -4.58 13.11 6.22
C LEU A 73 -4.68 12.58 4.78
N CYS A 74 -3.97 11.51 4.45
CA CYS A 74 -4.07 10.85 3.14
C CYS A 74 -5.49 10.32 2.88
N ASN A 75 -6.15 9.75 3.89
CA ASN A 75 -7.53 9.30 3.79
C ASN A 75 -8.47 10.48 3.48
N LEU A 76 -8.32 11.61 4.18
CA LEU A 76 -9.09 12.83 3.90
C LEU A 76 -8.87 13.32 2.47
N ILE A 77 -7.60 13.38 2.02
CA ILE A 77 -7.25 13.83 0.66
C ILE A 77 -7.90 12.92 -0.38
N VAL A 78 -7.75 11.60 -0.25
CA VAL A 78 -8.33 10.64 -1.20
C VAL A 78 -9.85 10.68 -1.15
N GLY A 79 -10.46 10.69 0.04
CA GLY A 79 -11.90 10.72 0.21
C GLY A 79 -12.57 11.95 -0.40
N VAL A 80 -11.91 13.11 -0.34
CA VAL A 80 -12.41 14.35 -0.95
C VAL A 80 -12.07 14.42 -2.44
N ALA A 81 -10.84 14.09 -2.84
CA ALA A 81 -10.38 14.33 -4.21
C ALA A 81 -10.80 13.24 -5.20
N TYR A 82 -10.92 11.99 -4.75
CA TYR A 82 -11.14 10.85 -5.65
C TYR A 82 -12.40 10.96 -6.51
N PRO A 83 -13.58 11.39 -6.01
CA PRO A 83 -14.76 11.54 -6.86
C PRO A 83 -14.53 12.49 -8.05
N TYR A 84 -13.84 13.61 -7.82
CA TYR A 84 -13.51 14.57 -8.88
C TYR A 84 -12.47 14.03 -9.87
N ILE A 85 -11.48 13.29 -9.37
CA ILE A 85 -10.47 12.65 -10.22
C ILE A 85 -11.14 11.57 -11.09
N ALA A 86 -11.97 10.72 -10.49
CA ALA A 86 -12.68 9.65 -11.17
C ALA A 86 -13.61 10.19 -12.26
N ASP A 87 -14.34 11.29 -12.00
CA ASP A 87 -15.17 11.97 -12.99
C ASP A 87 -14.32 12.57 -14.14
N ALA A 88 -13.15 13.15 -13.82
CA ALA A 88 -12.29 13.78 -14.82
C ALA A 88 -11.58 12.80 -15.76
N ILE A 89 -11.36 11.55 -15.34
CA ILE A 89 -10.61 10.54 -16.13
C ILE A 89 -11.44 9.29 -16.48
N ASP A 90 -12.72 9.26 -16.08
CA ASP A 90 -13.74 8.27 -16.45
C ASP A 90 -13.26 6.81 -16.26
N ASP A 91 -13.17 6.03 -17.34
CA ASP A 91 -12.72 4.63 -17.32
C ASP A 91 -11.29 4.43 -16.79
N TYR A 92 -10.49 5.51 -16.71
CA TYR A 92 -9.15 5.48 -16.13
C TYR A 92 -9.12 5.78 -14.63
N SER A 93 -10.27 5.79 -13.94
CA SER A 93 -10.41 6.16 -12.51
C SER A 93 -9.45 5.41 -11.56
N TYR A 94 -9.04 4.18 -11.91
CA TYR A 94 -8.07 3.40 -11.13
C TYR A 94 -6.59 3.63 -11.49
N LEU A 95 -6.29 4.32 -12.59
CA LEU A 95 -4.93 4.60 -13.05
C LEU A 95 -4.06 5.33 -12.02
N PRO A 96 -4.56 6.31 -11.23
CA PRO A 96 -3.77 6.92 -10.16
C PRO A 96 -3.27 5.90 -9.12
N PHE A 97 -4.09 4.91 -8.78
CA PHE A 97 -3.69 3.85 -7.85
C PHE A 97 -2.64 2.92 -8.46
N VAL A 98 -2.75 2.60 -9.76
CA VAL A 98 -1.72 1.83 -10.49
C VAL A 98 -0.37 2.52 -10.38
N VAL A 99 -0.31 3.82 -10.66
CA VAL A 99 0.93 4.62 -10.60
C VAL A 99 1.47 4.68 -9.17
N LEU A 100 0.63 4.96 -8.18
CA LEU A 100 1.05 5.03 -6.78
C LEU A 100 1.55 3.67 -6.25
N LEU A 101 0.86 2.57 -6.59
CA LEU A 101 1.28 1.23 -6.20
C LEU A 101 2.61 0.84 -6.84
N ALA A 102 2.87 1.21 -8.09
CA ALA A 102 4.18 1.00 -8.72
C ALA A 102 5.29 1.78 -8.01
N ILE A 103 5.04 3.06 -7.68
CA ILE A 103 6.00 3.89 -6.93
C ILE A 103 6.26 3.26 -5.56
N PHE A 104 5.22 2.89 -4.81
CA PHE A 104 5.37 2.28 -3.49
C PHE A 104 6.05 0.93 -3.55
N PHE A 105 5.80 0.11 -4.56
CA PHE A 105 6.51 -1.15 -4.75
C PHE A 105 8.02 -0.91 -4.94
N LEU A 106 8.41 0.03 -5.79
CA LEU A 106 9.81 0.40 -6.03
C LEU A 106 10.46 1.00 -4.77
N LEU A 107 9.75 1.85 -4.05
CA LEU A 107 10.22 2.41 -2.78
C LEU A 107 10.37 1.34 -1.71
N SER A 108 9.43 0.41 -1.59
CA SER A 108 9.49 -0.70 -0.64
C SER A 108 10.69 -1.61 -0.91
N LEU A 109 11.03 -1.89 -2.17
CA LEU A 109 12.24 -2.67 -2.50
C LEU A 109 13.51 -2.07 -1.87
N LYS A 110 13.63 -0.73 -1.89
CA LYS A 110 14.82 -0.03 -1.40
C LYS A 110 14.75 0.29 0.10
N LEU A 111 13.63 0.87 0.55
CA LEU A 111 13.52 1.55 1.84
C LEU A 111 12.89 0.72 2.95
N VAL A 112 12.17 -0.35 2.62
CA VAL A 112 11.39 -1.13 3.60
C VAL A 112 11.86 -2.58 3.59
N PRO A 113 12.52 -3.07 4.65
CA PRO A 113 12.83 -4.48 4.77
C PRO A 113 11.55 -5.29 4.94
N GLU A 114 11.59 -6.52 4.47
CA GLU A 114 10.48 -7.44 4.68
C GLU A 114 10.48 -7.91 6.13
N THR A 115 9.38 -7.68 6.86
CA THR A 115 9.23 -8.01 8.28
C THR A 115 8.62 -9.39 8.51
N SER A 116 7.98 -9.97 7.49
CA SER A 116 7.29 -11.26 7.62
C SER A 116 8.25 -12.39 7.97
N GLY A 117 7.95 -13.09 9.07
CA GLY A 117 8.72 -14.25 9.53
C GLY A 117 10.06 -13.90 10.18
N LYS A 118 10.30 -12.63 10.53
CA LYS A 118 11.52 -12.16 11.19
C LYS A 118 11.24 -11.63 12.59
N THR A 119 12.24 -11.68 13.45
CA THR A 119 12.19 -10.98 14.74
C THR A 119 12.46 -9.48 14.56
N ALA A 120 12.04 -8.65 15.52
CA ALA A 120 12.32 -7.22 15.50
C ALA A 120 13.83 -6.93 15.39
N GLU A 121 14.68 -7.71 16.07
CA GLU A 121 16.15 -7.58 16.00
C GLU A 121 16.70 -7.85 14.60
N GLU A 122 16.17 -8.86 13.91
CA GLU A 122 16.55 -9.17 12.52
C GLU A 122 16.16 -8.06 11.55
N VAL A 123 14.97 -7.48 11.73
CA VAL A 123 14.49 -6.32 10.95
C VAL A 123 15.39 -5.11 11.16
N GLN A 124 15.76 -4.81 12.41
CA GLN A 124 16.66 -3.70 12.74
C GLN A 124 18.07 -3.91 12.15
N ARG A 125 18.62 -5.13 12.26
CA ARG A 125 19.92 -5.47 11.66
C ARG A 125 19.90 -5.28 10.15
N GLU A 126 18.83 -5.70 9.47
CA GLU A 126 18.70 -5.48 8.03
C GLU A 126 18.61 -3.99 7.68
N TYR A 127 17.93 -3.17 8.48
CA TYR A 127 17.93 -1.71 8.32
C TYR A 127 19.35 -1.13 8.41
N GLU A 128 20.15 -1.56 9.39
CA GLU A 128 21.53 -1.11 9.55
C GLU A 128 22.42 -1.54 8.38
N GLU A 129 22.30 -2.78 7.92
CA GLU A 129 23.03 -3.31 6.76
C GLU A 129 22.69 -2.54 5.49
N ARG A 130 21.40 -2.25 5.25
CA ARG A 130 20.94 -1.44 4.12
C ARG A 130 21.44 0.00 4.21
N ARG A 131 21.54 0.59 5.41
CA ARG A 131 22.07 1.96 5.62
C ARG A 131 23.57 2.07 5.33
N ARG A 132 24.31 0.97 5.39
CA ARG A 132 25.76 0.91 5.12
C ARG A 132 26.10 0.71 3.64
N ARG A 133 25.12 0.33 2.81
CA ARG A 133 25.27 0.18 1.34
C ARG A 133 24.89 1.46 0.61
#